data_AF-A0A1A8EPY0-F1
#
_entry.id   AF-A0A1A8EPY0-F1
#
_cell.length_a   1.000
_cell.length_b   1.000
_cell.length_c   1.000
_cell.angle_alpha   90.00
_cell.angle_beta   90.00
_cell.angle_gamma   90.00
#
_symmetry.space_group_name_H-M   'P 1'
#
loop_
_entity.id
_entity.type
_entity.pdbx_description
1 polymer ?
#
loop_
_entity_poly.entity_id
_entity_poly.type
_entity_poly.pdbx_seq_one_letter_code
_entity_poly.pdbx_strand_id
1 'polypeptide(L)'
;HEEVLGINRAKAHPAMCLEERHSRARQYVQGGRNLNGWDMWVALETYMQLQEKFGWDAFKKVFAAYHQMSNFPNNNHEKMNLYAETFSQTVGMNLAGFFRAWGWPIEMNTEQKLSSLPPWSDHPMVQYG
;
A
#
# COMPACT_ATOMS: atom_id res chain seq x y z
N HIS A 1 12.87 -5.44 6.19
CA HIS A 1 13.05 -6.36 7.34
C HIS A 1 12.67 -5.60 8.60
N GLU A 2 12.47 -6.28 9.73
CA GLU A 2 12.31 -5.60 11.02
C GLU A 2 13.72 -5.13 11.45
N GLU A 3 13.84 -3.87 11.88
CA GLU A 3 15.14 -3.18 12.01
C GLU A 3 15.50 -2.79 13.45
N VAL A 4 14.54 -2.85 14.39
CA VAL A 4 14.72 -2.36 15.76
C VAL A 4 15.03 -3.49 16.73
N LEU A 5 14.26 -4.58 16.69
CA LEU A 5 14.42 -5.73 17.58
C LEU A 5 15.27 -6.85 16.96
N GLY A 6 15.60 -6.74 15.67
CA GLY A 6 16.34 -7.76 14.92
C GLY A 6 15.58 -9.07 14.75
N ILE A 7 14.26 -9.07 14.93
CA ILE A 7 13.42 -10.28 14.86
C ILE A 7 12.98 -10.48 13.42
N ASN A 8 13.13 -11.70 12.89
CA ASN A 8 12.52 -12.00 11.59
C ASN A 8 11.00 -11.78 11.68
N ARG A 9 10.45 -10.87 10.86
CA ARG A 9 9.02 -10.52 10.83
C ARG A 9 8.10 -11.72 10.79
N ALA A 10 8.45 -12.76 10.03
CA ALA A 10 7.65 -13.98 9.94
C ALA A 10 7.54 -14.74 11.27
N LYS A 11 8.39 -14.41 12.25
CA LYS A 11 8.42 -14.97 13.61
C LYS A 11 7.94 -13.98 14.67
N ALA A 12 7.67 -12.72 14.31
CA ALA A 12 7.27 -11.69 15.27
C ALA A 12 5.81 -11.88 15.76
N HIS A 13 4.94 -12.45 14.92
CA HIS A 13 3.55 -12.77 15.26
C HIS A 13 3.02 -13.87 14.32
N PRO A 14 2.16 -14.81 14.76
CA PRO A 14 1.63 -15.87 13.90
C PRO A 14 0.99 -15.37 12.60
N ALA A 15 0.20 -14.30 12.67
CA ALA A 15 -0.44 -13.68 11.49
C ALA A 15 0.55 -13.04 10.49
N MET A 16 1.84 -12.92 10.84
CA MET A 16 2.89 -12.37 9.98
C MET A 16 3.67 -13.44 9.23
N CYS A 17 3.40 -14.73 9.46
CA CYS A 17 4.00 -15.78 8.66
C CYS A 17 3.53 -15.68 7.19
N LEU A 18 4.35 -16.20 6.27
CA LEU A 18 4.10 -16.05 4.82
C LEU A 18 2.77 -16.67 4.39
N GLU A 19 2.45 -17.85 4.94
CA GLU A 19 1.23 -18.58 4.63
C GLU A 19 -0.02 -17.79 5.00
N GLU A 20 -0.09 -17.24 6.22
CA GLU A 20 -1.22 -16.43 6.68
C GLU A 20 -1.38 -15.14 5.87
N ARG A 21 -0.28 -14.48 5.52
CA ARG A 21 -0.29 -13.26 4.70
C ARG A 21 -0.82 -13.55 3.29
N HIS A 22 -0.36 -14.63 2.67
CA HIS A 22 -0.81 -15.05 1.34
C HIS A 22 -2.27 -15.53 1.35
N SER A 23 -2.66 -16.29 2.37
CA SER A 23 -4.04 -16.75 2.57
C SER A 23 -5.00 -15.56 2.68
N ARG A 24 -4.63 -14.56 3.49
CA ARG A 24 -5.41 -13.34 3.68
C ARG A 24 -5.57 -12.52 2.40
N ALA A 25 -4.47 -12.27 1.68
CA ALA A 25 -4.53 -11.53 0.41
C ALA A 25 -5.43 -12.25 -0.61
N ARG A 26 -5.30 -13.59 -0.71
CA ARG A 26 -6.13 -14.42 -1.59
C ARG A 26 -7.62 -14.35 -1.21
N GLN A 27 -7.95 -14.53 0.07
CA GLN A 27 -9.33 -14.50 0.55
C GLN A 27 -9.97 -13.12 0.33
N TYR A 28 -9.25 -12.04 0.60
CA TYR A 28 -9.73 -10.68 0.35
C TYR A 28 -10.04 -10.44 -1.13
N VAL A 29 -9.19 -10.93 -2.03
CA VAL A 29 -9.42 -10.86 -3.47
C VAL A 29 -10.62 -11.71 -3.90
N GLN A 30 -10.74 -12.94 -3.40
CA GLN A 30 -11.90 -13.82 -3.64
C GLN A 30 -13.21 -13.22 -3.12
N GLY A 31 -13.16 -12.46 -2.03
CA GLY A 31 -14.28 -11.68 -1.49
C GLY A 31 -14.61 -10.41 -2.29
N GLY A 32 -14.04 -10.25 -3.48
CA GLY A 32 -14.35 -9.14 -4.38
C GLY A 32 -13.60 -7.84 -4.06
N ARG A 33 -12.53 -7.89 -3.25
CA ARG A 33 -11.74 -6.71 -2.85
C ARG A 33 -12.61 -5.64 -2.18
N ASN A 34 -13.60 -6.07 -1.40
CA ASN A 34 -14.53 -5.18 -0.73
C ASN A 34 -13.82 -4.43 0.41
N LEU A 35 -13.71 -3.11 0.29
CA LEU A 35 -13.03 -2.26 1.29
C LEU A 35 -13.64 -2.34 2.69
N ASN A 36 -14.89 -2.76 2.85
CA ASN A 36 -15.45 -3.02 4.18
C ASN A 36 -14.71 -4.13 4.92
N GLY A 37 -14.07 -5.05 4.20
CA GLY A 37 -13.19 -6.09 4.73
C GLY A 37 -11.70 -5.73 4.69
N TRP A 38 -11.34 -4.49 4.33
CA TRP A 38 -9.97 -3.99 4.40
C TRP A 38 -9.67 -3.52 5.84
N ASP A 39 -9.70 -4.45 6.78
CA ASP A 39 -9.48 -4.19 8.20
C ASP A 39 -8.09 -4.63 8.67
N MET A 40 -7.68 -4.16 9.85
CA MET A 40 -6.47 -4.51 10.62
C MET A 40 -5.36 -5.26 9.84
N TRP A 41 -5.50 -6.58 9.68
CA TRP A 41 -4.47 -7.44 9.09
C TRP A 41 -4.46 -7.42 7.56
N VAL A 42 -5.62 -7.23 6.92
CA VAL A 42 -5.74 -7.04 5.47
C VAL A 42 -5.14 -5.70 5.10
N ALA A 43 -5.49 -4.65 5.84
CA ALA A 43 -4.93 -3.32 5.67
C ALA A 43 -3.41 -3.31 5.87
N LEU A 44 -2.94 -3.97 6.93
CA LEU A 44 -1.51 -4.10 7.20
C LEU A 44 -0.75 -4.75 6.04
N GLU A 45 -1.33 -5.77 5.38
CA GLU A 45 -0.71 -6.44 4.24
C GLU A 45 -0.41 -5.48 3.09
N THR A 46 -1.33 -4.55 2.79
CA THR A 46 -1.11 -3.49 1.79
C THR A 46 0.16 -2.68 2.11
N TYR A 47 0.35 -2.28 3.36
CA TYR A 47 1.53 -1.51 3.78
C TYR A 47 2.80 -2.36 3.87
N MET A 48 2.68 -3.65 4.21
CA MET A 48 3.82 -4.56 4.25
C MET A 48 4.42 -4.76 2.86
N GLN A 49 3.59 -4.87 1.82
CA GLN A 49 4.06 -4.98 0.44
C GLN A 49 4.79 -3.73 -0.03
N LEU A 50 4.34 -2.53 0.38
CA LEU A 50 5.07 -1.28 0.17
C LEU A 50 6.41 -1.28 0.92
N GLN A 51 6.41 -1.70 2.19
CA GLN A 51 7.62 -1.75 3.02
C GLN A 51 8.65 -2.74 2.44
N GLU A 52 8.20 -3.87 1.90
CA GLU A 52 9.06 -4.89 1.30
C GLU A 52 9.72 -4.38 0.02
N LYS A 53 9.00 -3.59 -0.78
CA LYS A 53 9.53 -3.00 -2.02
C LYS A 53 10.43 -1.78 -1.78
N PHE A 54 10.03 -0.88 -0.88
CA PHE A 54 10.62 0.45 -0.76
C PHE A 54 11.34 0.72 0.57
N GLY A 55 11.24 -0.20 1.54
CA GLY A 55 11.86 -0.06 2.86
C GLY A 55 11.18 0.96 3.77
N TRP A 56 11.71 1.11 4.99
CA TRP A 56 11.19 2.06 5.98
C TRP A 56 11.51 3.52 5.63
N ASP A 57 12.57 3.77 4.87
CA ASP A 57 12.95 5.11 4.46
C ASP A 57 11.88 5.79 3.61
N ALA A 58 11.21 5.04 2.73
CA ALA A 58 10.08 5.55 1.95
C ALA A 58 8.94 6.06 2.85
N PHE A 59 8.55 5.29 3.87
CA PHE A 59 7.51 5.72 4.82
C PHE A 59 7.91 6.98 5.57
N LYS A 60 9.16 7.07 6.05
CA LYS A 60 9.67 8.28 6.72
C LYS A 60 9.58 9.51 5.82
N LYS A 61 9.96 9.38 4.55
CA LYS A 61 9.87 10.46 3.56
C LYS A 61 8.42 10.85 3.24
N VAL A 62 7.53 9.88 3.08
CA VAL A 62 6.09 10.14 2.88
C VAL A 62 5.49 10.90 4.06
N PHE A 63 5.77 10.49 5.29
CA PHE A 63 5.28 11.18 6.49
C PHE A 63 5.91 12.57 6.63
N ALA A 64 7.19 12.74 6.29
CA ALA A 64 7.82 14.06 6.25
C ALA A 64 7.15 14.99 5.23
N ALA A 65 6.75 14.47 4.05
CA ALA A 65 5.98 15.24 3.07
C ALA A 65 4.63 15.68 3.63
N TYR A 66 3.90 14.80 4.31
CA TYR A 66 2.65 15.16 4.98
C TYR A 66 2.82 16.26 6.05
N HIS A 67 3.91 16.25 6.82
CA HIS A 67 4.18 17.31 7.79
C HIS A 67 4.39 18.69 7.17
N GLN A 68 4.72 18.78 5.89
CA GLN A 68 4.84 20.05 5.16
C GLN A 68 3.53 20.47 4.47
N MET A 69 2.49 19.63 4.48
CA MET A 69 1.21 19.96 3.86
C MET A 69 0.34 20.78 4.82
N SER A 70 -0.20 21.89 4.32
CA SER A 70 -1.14 22.75 5.05
C SER A 70 -2.61 22.47 4.73
N ASN A 71 -2.87 21.76 3.63
CA ASN A 71 -4.22 21.39 3.20
C ASN A 71 -4.27 19.88 2.97
N PHE A 72 -5.26 19.22 3.58
CA PHE A 72 -5.47 17.79 3.43
C PHE A 72 -6.97 17.47 3.45
N PRO A 73 -7.38 16.41 2.75
CA PRO A 73 -8.78 16.04 2.65
C PRO A 73 -9.33 15.50 3.97
N ASN A 74 -10.65 15.67 4.15
CA ASN A 74 -11.34 15.20 5.36
C ASN A 74 -11.99 13.82 5.18
N ASN A 75 -12.36 13.43 3.96
CA ASN A 75 -12.98 12.14 3.68
C ASN A 75 -11.95 11.07 3.26
N ASN A 76 -12.32 9.80 3.44
CA ASN A 76 -11.41 8.67 3.19
C ASN A 76 -11.07 8.51 1.71
N HIS A 77 -12.03 8.78 0.81
CA HIS A 77 -11.84 8.65 -0.62
C HIS A 77 -10.68 9.51 -1.13
N GLU A 78 -10.71 10.80 -0.77
CA GLU A 78 -9.66 11.74 -1.11
C GLU A 78 -8.34 11.45 -0.36
N LYS A 79 -8.38 10.99 0.90
CA LYS A 79 -7.18 10.59 1.64
C LYS A 79 -6.45 9.43 0.98
N MET A 80 -7.18 8.44 0.48
CA MET A 80 -6.60 7.29 -0.23
C MET A 80 -5.94 7.72 -1.55
N ASN A 81 -6.57 8.63 -2.29
CA ASN A 81 -5.99 9.21 -3.50
C ASN A 81 -4.74 10.06 -3.21
N LEU A 82 -4.80 10.93 -2.19
CA LEU A 82 -3.64 11.71 -1.76
C LEU A 82 -2.48 10.82 -1.31
N TYR A 83 -2.76 9.73 -0.60
CA TYR A 83 -1.75 8.75 -0.20
C TYR A 83 -1.12 8.04 -1.39
N ALA A 84 -1.93 7.57 -2.34
CA ALA A 84 -1.44 6.95 -3.56
C ALA A 84 -0.55 7.91 -4.36
N GLU A 85 -0.95 9.17 -4.49
CA GLU A 85 -0.18 10.22 -5.16
C GLU A 85 1.15 10.50 -4.44
N THR A 86 1.08 10.84 -3.15
CA THR A 86 2.23 11.25 -2.34
C THR A 86 3.27 10.14 -2.26
N PHE A 87 2.82 8.89 -2.04
CA PHE A 87 3.73 7.75 -1.96
C PHE A 87 4.39 7.52 -3.32
N SER A 88 3.61 7.48 -4.41
CA SER A 88 4.13 7.26 -5.76
C SER A 88 5.19 8.29 -6.16
N GLN A 89 4.93 9.57 -5.89
CA GLN A 89 5.89 10.65 -6.14
C GLN A 89 7.15 10.49 -5.28
N THR A 90 6.99 10.12 -4.01
CA THR A 90 8.12 9.92 -3.09
C THR A 90 9.06 8.80 -3.53
N VAL A 91 8.52 7.71 -4.08
CA VAL A 91 9.31 6.57 -4.56
C VAL A 91 9.64 6.61 -6.04
N GLY A 92 9.16 7.63 -6.77
CA GLY A 92 9.38 7.76 -8.21
C GLY A 92 8.78 6.63 -9.05
N MET A 93 7.67 6.03 -8.60
CA MET A 93 7.02 4.88 -9.24
C MET A 93 5.51 5.02 -9.14
N ASN A 94 4.78 4.72 -10.21
CA ASN A 94 3.31 4.80 -10.22
C ASN A 94 2.71 3.59 -9.49
N LEU A 95 2.14 3.83 -8.32
CA LEU A 95 1.50 2.83 -7.45
C LEU A 95 -0.02 2.75 -7.63
N ALA A 96 -0.61 3.50 -8.56
CA ALA A 96 -2.07 3.53 -8.77
C ALA A 96 -2.64 2.13 -9.10
N GLY A 97 -1.90 1.33 -9.88
CA GLY A 97 -2.28 -0.05 -10.20
C GLY A 97 -2.28 -0.94 -8.95
N PHE A 98 -1.24 -0.80 -8.11
CA PHE A 98 -1.12 -1.54 -6.86
C PHE A 98 -2.28 -1.25 -5.90
N PHE A 99 -2.60 0.02 -5.67
CA PHE A 99 -3.72 0.39 -4.78
C PHE A 99 -5.06 -0.06 -5.34
N ARG A 100 -5.28 0.04 -6.67
CA ARG A 100 -6.48 -0.53 -7.32
C ARG A 100 -6.60 -2.03 -7.14
N ALA A 101 -5.49 -2.77 -7.18
CA ALA A 101 -5.50 -4.21 -6.94
C ALA A 101 -5.94 -4.58 -5.51
N TRP A 102 -5.81 -3.65 -4.56
CA TRP A 102 -6.32 -3.72 -3.19
C TRP A 102 -7.76 -3.20 -3.02
N GLY A 103 -8.43 -2.81 -4.11
CA GLY A 103 -9.80 -2.28 -4.09
C GLY A 103 -9.90 -0.80 -3.73
N TRP A 104 -8.79 -0.07 -3.70
CA TRP A 104 -8.82 1.37 -3.42
C TRP A 104 -9.45 2.13 -4.59
N PRO A 105 -10.33 3.13 -4.32
CA PRO A 105 -11.01 3.91 -5.34
C PRO A 105 -10.09 5.01 -5.88
N ILE A 106 -9.06 4.61 -6.64
CA ILE A 106 -8.14 5.55 -7.26
C ILE A 106 -8.85 6.26 -8.42
N GLU A 107 -8.89 7.58 -8.34
CA GLU A 107 -9.52 8.44 -9.33
C GLU A 107 -8.64 8.65 -10.56
N MET A 108 -9.28 8.92 -11.70
CA MET A 108 -8.59 9.22 -12.95
C MET A 108 -7.63 10.41 -12.83
N ASN A 109 -7.97 11.43 -12.04
CA ASN A 109 -7.09 12.58 -11.80
C ASN A 109 -5.77 12.15 -11.14
N THR A 110 -5.83 11.26 -10.15
CA THR A 110 -4.64 10.67 -9.51
C THR A 110 -3.81 9.89 -10.53
N GLU A 111 -4.43 9.11 -11.40
CA GLU A 111 -3.73 8.36 -12.45
C GLU A 111 -3.01 9.28 -13.44
N GLN A 112 -3.67 10.35 -13.88
CA GLN A 112 -3.10 11.32 -14.80
C GLN A 112 -1.86 11.99 -14.21
N LYS A 113 -1.92 12.41 -12.94
CA LYS A 113 -0.76 12.99 -12.24
C LYS A 113 0.42 12.02 -12.12
N LEU A 114 0.15 10.72 -12.05
CA LEU A 114 1.17 9.67 -11.92
C LEU A 114 1.61 9.08 -13.27
N SER A 115 1.04 9.52 -14.39
CA SER A 115 1.25 8.93 -15.72
C SER A 115 2.68 9.06 -16.24
N SER A 116 3.45 10.04 -15.74
CA SER A 116 4.86 10.23 -16.10
C SER A 116 5.82 9.29 -15.36
N LEU A 117 5.36 8.61 -14.30
CA LEU A 117 6.17 7.69 -13.50
C LEU A 117 6.08 6.26 -14.06
N PRO A 118 7.16 5.46 -13.98
CA PRO A 118 7.13 4.07 -14.40
C PRO A 118 6.10 3.27 -13.57
N PRO A 119 5.25 2.44 -14.18
CA PRO A 119 4.27 1.64 -13.46
C PRO A 119 4.91 0.51 -12.66
N TRP A 120 4.39 0.24 -11.47
CA TRP A 120 4.74 -0.98 -10.73
C TRP A 120 3.95 -2.19 -11.25
N SER A 121 4.27 -2.64 -12.46
CA SER A 121 3.50 -3.68 -13.17
C SER A 121 3.62 -5.08 -12.58
N ASP A 122 4.67 -5.37 -11.81
CA ASP A 122 4.94 -6.68 -11.18
C ASP A 122 4.62 -6.69 -9.68
N HIS A 123 3.69 -5.82 -9.23
CA HIS A 123 3.35 -5.71 -7.82
C HIS A 123 2.76 -7.04 -7.27
N PRO A 124 2.92 -7.34 -5.97
CA PRO A 124 2.56 -8.66 -5.41
C PRO A 124 1.11 -9.08 -5.64
N MET A 125 0.17 -8.13 -5.75
CA MET A 125 -1.23 -8.44 -5.98
C MET A 125 -1.54 -9.00 -7.38
N VAL A 126 -0.63 -8.92 -8.36
CA VAL A 126 -0.83 -9.49 -9.71
C VAL A 126 -1.04 -11.00 -9.63
N GLN A 127 -0.41 -11.69 -8.68
CA GLN A 127 -0.52 -13.15 -8.55
C GLN A 127 -1.91 -13.65 -8.10
N TYR A 128 -2.79 -12.73 -7.67
CA TYR A 128 -4.17 -13.03 -7.27
C TYR A 128 -5.19 -12.47 -8.27
N GLY A 129 -4.72 -11.83 -9.34
CA GLY A 129 -5.51 -11.17 -10.38
C GLY A 129 -6.20 -12.12 -11.34
#